data_AF-A0A2E0MVZ4-F1
#
_entry.id   AF-A0A2E0MVZ4-F1
#
_cell.length_a   1.000
_cell.length_b   1.000
_cell.length_c   1.000
_cell.angle_alpha   90.00
_cell.angle_beta   90.00
_cell.angle_gamma   90.00
#
_symmetry.space_group_name_H-M   'P 1'
#
loop_
_entity.id
_entity.type
_entity.pdbx_description
1 polymer ?
#
loop_
_entity_poly.entity_id
_entity_poly.type
_entity_poly.pdbx_seq_one_letter_code
_entity_poly.pdbx_strand_id
1 'polypeptide(L)'
;MCGISIIIRKKDRDGIEEDIKSMNDLISHRGPDDEGYYFSDKIAFGHRRLSILDLSSAGQQPMHYLDKYVITYNGEIYNYLEI
;
A
#
# COMPACT_ATOMS: atom_id res chain seq x y z
N MET A 1 -8.22 -7.93 7.82
CA MET A 1 -6.80 -7.53 7.66
C MET A 1 -6.64 -6.91 6.31
N CYS A 2 -5.82 -5.85 6.18
CA CYS A 2 -5.54 -5.13 4.93
C CYS A 2 -5.12 -6.03 3.73
N GLY A 3 -5.03 -5.45 2.54
CA GLY A 3 -4.51 -6.06 1.33
C GLY A 3 -3.28 -5.31 0.80
N ILE A 4 -2.32 -6.04 0.22
CA ILE A 4 -1.15 -5.47 -0.45
C ILE A 4 -1.06 -6.04 -1.87
N SER A 5 -0.88 -5.16 -2.84
CA SER A 5 -0.55 -5.50 -4.23
C SER A 5 0.79 -4.85 -4.59
N ILE A 6 1.66 -5.56 -5.32
CA ILE A 6 2.96 -5.02 -5.74
C ILE A 6 3.26 -5.46 -7.18
N ILE A 7 3.71 -4.51 -8.00
CA ILE A 7 4.30 -4.78 -9.31
C ILE A 7 5.77 -4.37 -9.27
N ILE A 8 6.67 -5.25 -9.73
CA ILE A 8 8.09 -4.96 -9.98
C ILE A 8 8.43 -5.45 -11.39
N ARG A 9 8.91 -4.56 -12.26
CA ARG A 9 9.25 -4.86 -13.66
C ARG A 9 10.74 -4.72 -13.92
N LYS A 10 11.30 -5.55 -14.81
CA LYS A 10 12.70 -5.42 -15.27
C LYS A 10 12.87 -4.24 -16.24
N LYS A 11 11.87 -4.02 -17.08
CA LYS A 11 11.81 -2.95 -18.08
C LYS A 11 10.62 -2.06 -17.77
N ASP A 12 10.80 -0.78 -18.03
CA ASP A 12 9.69 0.16 -18.00
C ASP A 12 8.69 -0.20 -19.11
N ARG A 13 7.41 -0.14 -18.78
CA ARG A 13 6.29 -0.42 -19.68
C ARG A 13 5.09 0.35 -19.15
N ASP A 14 4.41 1.03 -20.08
CA ASP A 14 3.14 1.69 -19.85
C ASP A 14 2.10 0.76 -19.18
N GLY A 15 1.13 1.36 -18.51
CA GLY A 15 0.02 0.64 -17.90
C GLY A 15 0.25 0.16 -16.47
N ILE A 16 1.37 0.52 -15.82
CA ILE A 16 1.66 0.06 -14.46
C ILE A 16 0.63 0.56 -13.44
N GLU A 17 0.06 1.76 -13.67
CA GLU A 17 -0.96 2.34 -12.80
C GLU A 17 -2.30 1.60 -12.92
N GLU A 18 -2.75 1.32 -14.14
CA GLU A 18 -4.00 0.61 -14.41
C GLU A 18 -3.92 -0.83 -13.92
N ASP A 19 -2.76 -1.48 -14.14
CA ASP A 19 -2.52 -2.85 -13.72
C ASP A 19 -2.57 -2.98 -12.19
N ILE A 20 -1.90 -2.07 -11.45
CA ILE A 20 -1.92 -2.15 -9.98
C ILE A 20 -3.30 -1.82 -9.41
N LYS A 21 -4.03 -0.86 -9.97
CA LYS A 21 -5.40 -0.53 -9.55
C LYS A 21 -6.32 -1.74 -9.73
N SER A 22 -6.25 -2.37 -10.91
CA SER A 22 -7.02 -3.59 -11.19
C SER A 22 -6.69 -4.72 -10.22
N MET A 23 -5.41 -4.92 -9.88
CA MET A 23 -5.00 -5.90 -8.86
C MET A 23 -5.52 -5.54 -7.47
N ASN A 24 -5.48 -4.26 -7.11
CA ASN A 24 -5.89 -3.78 -5.79
C ASN A 24 -7.42 -3.86 -5.59
N ASP A 25 -8.20 -3.71 -6.67
CA ASP A 25 -9.67 -3.83 -6.65
C ASP A 25 -10.14 -5.26 -6.33
N LEU A 26 -9.44 -6.27 -6.86
CA LEU A 26 -9.74 -7.69 -6.61
C LEU A 26 -9.63 -8.07 -5.13
N ILE A 27 -8.84 -7.32 -4.35
CA ILE A 27 -8.63 -7.54 -2.91
C ILE A 27 -9.30 -6.47 -2.03
N SER A 28 -10.20 -5.66 -2.58
CA SER A 28 -10.94 -4.59 -1.87
C SER A 28 -11.60 -5.06 -0.56
N HIS A 29 -12.17 -6.28 -0.57
CA HIS A 29 -12.81 -6.89 0.61
C HIS A 29 -11.89 -7.03 1.84
N ARG A 30 -10.56 -7.00 1.67
CA ARG A 30 -9.59 -7.10 2.77
C ARG A 30 -9.46 -5.78 3.54
N GLY A 31 -9.62 -4.66 2.86
CA GLY A 31 -9.47 -3.33 3.43
C GLY A 31 -10.50 -2.38 2.85
N PRO A 32 -11.74 -2.42 3.36
CA PRO A 32 -12.85 -1.63 2.84
C PRO A 32 -12.82 -0.15 3.24
N ASP A 33 -11.94 0.24 4.18
CA ASP A 33 -11.98 1.58 4.76
C ASP A 33 -11.20 2.61 3.94
N ASP A 34 -10.11 2.19 3.29
CA ASP A 34 -9.28 3.09 2.48
C ASP A 34 -8.45 2.36 1.43
N GLU A 35 -7.90 3.11 0.47
CA GLU A 35 -6.92 2.64 -0.50
C GLU A 35 -5.79 3.65 -0.75
N GLY A 36 -4.64 3.14 -1.15
CA GLY A 36 -3.52 4.00 -1.51
C GLY A 36 -2.54 3.33 -2.46
N TYR A 37 -1.76 4.17 -3.13
CA TYR A 37 -0.87 3.76 -4.20
C TYR A 37 0.45 4.51 -4.15
N TYR A 38 1.51 3.85 -4.57
CA TYR A 38 2.80 4.47 -4.85
C TYR A 38 3.27 4.04 -6.25
N PHE A 39 3.82 4.99 -7.01
CA PHE A 39 4.28 4.77 -8.38
C PHE A 39 5.72 5.24 -8.56
N SER A 40 6.49 4.43 -9.28
CA SER A 40 7.84 4.69 -9.76
C SER A 40 8.03 3.93 -11.08
N ASP A 41 9.04 4.28 -11.88
CA ASP A 41 9.27 3.75 -13.24
C ASP A 41 9.09 2.23 -13.37
N LYS A 42 9.53 1.46 -12.38
CA LYS A 42 9.52 -0.01 -12.44
C LYS A 42 8.74 -0.66 -11.31
N ILE A 43 8.19 0.14 -10.40
CA ILE A 43 7.60 -0.34 -9.15
C ILE A 43 6.28 0.37 -8.92
N ALA A 44 5.24 -0.40 -8.61
CA ALA A 44 4.00 0.14 -8.08
C ALA A 44 3.56 -0.64 -6.85
N PHE A 45 3.15 0.07 -5.80
CA PHE A 45 2.48 -0.50 -4.63
C PHE A 45 1.01 -0.12 -4.65
N GLY A 46 0.16 -1.06 -4.27
CA GLY A 46 -1.25 -0.85 -3.95
C GLY A 46 -1.53 -1.35 -2.54
N HIS A 47 -2.38 -0.63 -1.81
CA HIS A 47 -2.82 -1.00 -0.47
C HIS A 47 -4.34 -0.89 -0.37
N ARG A 48 -4.96 -1.84 0.33
CA ARG A 48 -6.36 -1.79 0.78
C ARG A 48 -6.38 -1.83 2.30
N ARG A 49 -6.85 -0.78 2.96
CA ARG A 49 -6.72 -0.61 4.41
C ARG A 49 -7.98 -1.05 5.16
N LEU A 50 -7.79 -1.88 6.17
CA LEU A 50 -8.75 -2.05 7.26
C LEU A 50 -8.16 -1.29 8.46
N SER A 51 -8.85 -0.25 8.89
CA SER A 51 -8.39 0.71 9.89
C SER A 51 -8.63 0.17 11.29
N ILE A 52 -7.56 -0.23 11.99
CA ILE A 52 -7.63 -0.78 13.36
C ILE A 52 -6.87 0.12 14.35
N LEU A 53 -5.60 0.41 14.06
CA LEU A 53 -4.77 1.34 14.82
C LEU A 53 -4.55 2.61 14.00
N ASP A 54 -4.68 3.77 14.66
CA ASP A 54 -4.75 5.10 14.05
C ASP A 54 -5.80 5.19 12.93
N LEU A 55 -7.01 5.62 13.27
CA LEU A 55 -8.13 5.72 12.33
C LEU A 55 -8.07 7.00 11.47
N SER A 56 -7.07 7.85 11.66
CA SER A 56 -6.91 9.09 10.90
C SER A 56 -6.26 8.85 9.54
N SER A 57 -6.25 9.87 8.70
CA SER A 57 -5.52 9.86 7.42
C SER A 57 -4.01 9.74 7.59
N ALA A 58 -3.46 10.02 8.78
CA ALA A 58 -2.03 9.82 9.05
C ALA A 58 -1.63 8.33 9.01
N GLY A 59 -2.59 7.43 9.24
CA GLY A 59 -2.39 5.98 9.15
C GLY A 59 -2.46 5.40 7.73
N GLN A 60 -2.61 6.24 6.70
CA GLN A 60 -2.69 5.82 5.29
C GLN A 60 -1.43 5.09 4.82
N GLN A 61 -1.64 4.17 3.88
CA GLN A 61 -0.59 3.32 3.30
C GLN A 61 -0.73 3.35 1.78
N PRO A 62 0.37 3.29 0.99
CA PRO A 62 1.77 3.20 1.41
C PRO A 62 2.26 4.44 2.18
N MET A 63 3.01 4.23 3.25
CA MET A 63 3.62 5.31 4.04
C MET A 63 4.93 5.77 3.42
N HIS A 64 5.13 7.08 3.43
CA HIS A 64 6.35 7.73 2.96
C HIS A 64 7.16 8.23 4.16
N TYR A 65 8.46 7.95 4.15
CA TYR A 65 9.39 8.50 5.12
C TYR A 65 10.56 9.15 4.40
N LEU A 66 10.60 10.48 4.49
CA LEU A 66 11.47 11.34 3.68
C LEU A 66 11.25 11.08 2.18
N ASP A 67 12.06 11.70 1.32
CA ASP A 67 12.02 11.48 -0.14
C ASP A 67 12.77 10.20 -0.56
N LYS A 68 12.78 9.18 0.30
CA LYS A 68 13.64 8.00 0.11
C LYS A 68 12.95 6.67 0.38
N TYR A 69 12.13 6.58 1.43
CA TYR A 69 11.57 5.31 1.85
C TYR A 69 10.06 5.30 1.66
N VAL A 70 9.58 4.20 1.09
CA VAL A 70 8.15 3.91 0.96
C VAL A 70 7.91 2.51 1.51
N ILE A 71 6.93 2.36 2.38
CA ILE A 71 6.55 1.08 2.98
C ILE A 71 5.05 0.82 2.78
N THR A 72 4.69 -0.44 2.56
CA THR A 72 3.32 -0.92 2.68
C THR A 72 3.34 -2.14 3.59
N TYR A 73 2.38 -2.24 4.50
CA TYR A 73 2.44 -3.22 5.60
C TYR A 73 1.07 -3.82 5.91
N ASN A 74 1.02 -5.13 6.15
CA ASN A 74 -0.17 -5.86 6.55
C ASN A 74 0.12 -6.66 7.80
N GLY A 75 -0.52 -6.29 8.90
CA GLY A 75 -0.38 -6.93 10.20
C GLY A 75 -0.39 -5.89 11.31
N GLU A 76 -0.01 -6.33 12.50
CA GLU A 76 0.03 -5.52 13.71
C GLU A 76 1.39 -5.68 14.40
N ILE A 77 2.10 -4.56 14.63
CA ILE A 77 3.31 -4.53 15.45
C ILE A 77 2.88 -4.27 16.88
N TYR A 78 2.71 -5.33 17.68
CA TYR A 78 2.12 -5.23 19.02
C TYR A 78 2.94 -4.36 19.99
N ASN A 79 4.26 -4.30 19.82
CA ASN A 79 5.17 -3.54 20.67
C ASN A 79 5.59 -2.20 20.03
N TYR A 80 4.79 -1.60 19.14
CA TYR A 80 5.13 -0.35 18.44
C TYR A 80 5.37 0.86 19.38
N LEU A 81 4.92 0.79 20.63
CA LEU A 81 5.17 1.82 21.64
C LEU A 81 6.53 1.66 22.34
N GLU A 82 7.17 0.49 22.20
CA GLU A 82 8.45 0.16 22.83
C GLU A 82 9.66 0.32 21.89
N ILE A 83 9.41 0.38 20.58
CA ILE A 83 10.41 0.54 19.51
C ILE A 83 10.42 1.96 18.95
#